data_AF-A0A0A0EMK2-F1
#
_entry.id   AF-A0A0A0EMK2-F1
#
_cell.length_a   1.000
_cell.length_b   1.000
_cell.length_c   1.000
_cell.angle_alpha   90.00
_cell.angle_beta   90.00
_cell.angle_gamma   90.00
#
_symmetry.space_group_name_H-M   'P 1'
#
loop_
_entity.id
_entity.type
_entity.pdbx_description
1 polymer ?
#
loop_
_entity_poly.entity_id
_entity_poly.type
_entity_poly.pdbx_seq_one_letter_code
_entity_poly.pdbx_strand_id
1 'polypeptide(L)'
;MSESRASLWLLTAGPVTWALHFLLSYITAAIWCAKAMTVAAPLGAARVALVAYTVVALAVIAGIGWRSWRQHRWGDAELPHDAASADDRHRFLGFATLLLCGLSFVAVVYSAFVIGVFGTCR
;
A
#
# COMPACT_ATOMS: atom_id res chain seq x y z
N MET A 1 24.27 0.51 -13.07
CA MET A 1 23.75 1.45 -12.03
C MET A 1 22.22 1.59 -12.00
N SER A 2 21.47 1.13 -13.01
CA SER A 2 20.00 1.25 -13.08
C SER A 2 19.25 0.20 -12.25
N GLU A 3 19.77 -1.02 -12.15
CA GLU A 3 19.06 -2.17 -11.57
C GLU A 3 18.80 -2.06 -10.06
N SER A 4 19.79 -1.62 -9.27
CA SER A 4 19.59 -1.38 -7.83
C SER A 4 18.53 -0.31 -7.55
N ARG A 5 18.44 0.71 -8.42
CA ARG A 5 17.47 1.80 -8.28
C ARG A 5 16.04 1.29 -8.49
N ALA A 6 15.83 0.43 -9.48
CA ALA A 6 14.54 -0.19 -9.74
C ALA A 6 14.07 -1.08 -8.57
N SER A 7 14.99 -1.83 -7.95
CA SER A 7 14.68 -2.68 -6.78
C SER A 7 14.27 -1.85 -5.55
N LEU A 8 14.97 -0.74 -5.29
CA LEU A 8 14.62 0.19 -4.21
C LEU A 8 13.26 0.87 -4.44
N TRP A 9 12.93 1.20 -5.69
CA TRP A 9 11.61 1.74 -6.03
C TRP A 9 10.48 0.74 -5.79
N LEU A 10 10.70 -0.55 -6.12
CA LEU A 10 9.70 -1.59 -5.86
C LEU A 10 9.47 -1.79 -4.35
N LEU A 11 10.54 -1.73 -3.55
CA LEU A 11 10.49 -1.86 -2.09
C LEU A 11 9.62 -0.77 -1.44
N THR A 12 9.78 0.48 -1.88
CA THR A 12 9.06 1.62 -1.28
C THR A 12 7.69 1.87 -1.90
N ALA A 13 7.38 1.27 -3.06
CA ALA A 13 6.12 1.50 -3.76
C ALA A 13 4.87 1.11 -2.93
N GLY A 14 4.91 0.02 -2.18
CA GLY A 14 3.81 -0.39 -1.28
C GLY A 14 3.55 0.65 -0.18
N PRO A 15 4.55 0.96 0.66
CA PRO A 15 4.43 1.99 1.70
C PRO A 15 4.05 3.37 1.17
N VAL A 16 4.60 3.80 0.04
CA VAL A 16 4.24 5.09 -0.59
C VAL A 16 2.78 5.08 -1.06
N THR A 17 2.31 3.97 -1.64
CA THR A 17 0.91 3.83 -2.06
C THR A 17 -0.04 3.95 -0.86
N TRP A 18 0.29 3.29 0.26
CA TRP A 18 -0.46 3.44 1.50
C TRP A 18 -0.45 4.88 2.02
N ALA A 19 0.72 5.53 2.08
CA ALA A 19 0.84 6.91 2.56
C ALA A 19 0.01 7.88 1.70
N LEU A 20 0.03 7.72 0.37
CA LEU A 20 -0.78 8.51 -0.55
C LEU A 20 -2.28 8.25 -0.35
N HIS A 21 -2.69 6.99 -0.20
CA HIS A 21 -4.07 6.63 0.10
C HIS A 21 -4.56 7.28 1.39
N PHE A 22 -3.77 7.19 2.46
CA PHE A 22 -4.09 7.79 3.75
C PHE A 22 -4.21 9.32 3.63
N LEU A 23 -3.24 9.96 2.98
CA LEU A 23 -3.21 11.41 2.80
C LEU A 23 -4.41 11.91 1.98
N LEU A 24 -4.71 11.26 0.85
CA LEU A 24 -5.87 11.60 0.01
C LEU A 24 -7.17 11.44 0.80
N SER A 25 -7.30 10.31 1.50
CA SER A 25 -8.48 10.02 2.31
C SER A 25 -8.69 11.06 3.41
N TYR A 26 -7.61 11.44 4.11
CA TYR A 26 -7.63 12.44 5.15
C TYR A 26 -7.99 13.83 4.62
N ILE A 27 -7.34 14.27 3.54
CA ILE A 27 -7.61 15.60 2.93
C ILE A 27 -9.05 15.68 2.44
N THR A 28 -9.55 14.65 1.74
CA THR A 28 -10.94 14.62 1.27
C THR A 28 -11.92 14.71 2.42
N ALA A 29 -11.71 13.95 3.50
CA ALA A 29 -12.56 14.01 4.69
C ALA A 29 -12.50 15.39 5.35
N ALA A 30 -11.30 15.95 5.54
CA ALA A 30 -11.10 17.27 6.14
C ALA A 30 -11.78 18.39 5.34
N ILE A 31 -11.59 18.43 4.01
CA ILE A 31 -12.23 19.41 3.13
C ILE A 31 -13.75 19.23 3.14
N TRP A 32 -14.24 17.99 3.10
CA TRP A 32 -15.67 17.72 3.13
C TRP A 32 -16.30 18.21 4.43
N CYS A 33 -15.71 17.87 5.58
CA CYS A 33 -16.22 18.30 6.88
C CYS A 33 -16.11 19.82 7.06
N ALA A 34 -15.05 20.47 6.56
CA ALA A 34 -14.93 21.93 6.61
C ALA A 34 -15.98 22.64 5.74
N LYS A 35 -16.33 22.09 4.56
CA LYS A 35 -17.25 22.72 3.61
C LYS A 35 -18.72 22.34 3.79
N ALA A 36 -19.03 21.19 4.38
CA ALA A 36 -20.40 20.70 4.50
C ALA A 36 -21.28 21.51 5.47
N MET A 37 -20.71 22.46 6.24
CA MET A 37 -21.35 23.42 7.16
C MET A 37 -22.38 22.85 8.17
N THR A 38 -22.57 21.53 8.22
CA THR A 38 -23.53 20.85 9.08
C THR A 38 -22.87 19.59 9.68
N VAL A 39 -22.85 19.51 11.02
CA VAL A 39 -22.21 18.44 11.83
C VAL A 39 -22.80 17.04 11.54
N ALA A 40 -23.93 16.98 10.84
CA ALA A 40 -24.65 15.75 10.52
C ALA A 40 -24.68 15.39 9.02
N ALA A 41 -23.98 16.13 8.14
CA ALA A 41 -23.95 15.78 6.72
C ALA A 41 -23.29 14.39 6.54
N PRO A 42 -24.00 13.41 5.95
CA PRO A 42 -23.40 12.12 5.66
C PRO A 42 -22.24 12.32 4.67
N LEU A 43 -21.19 11.50 4.80
CA LEU A 43 -20.07 11.48 3.85
C LEU A 43 -20.47 11.04 2.43
N GLY A 44 -21.74 11.04 2.01
CA GLY A 44 -22.26 10.40 0.79
C GLY A 44 -21.32 10.42 -0.43
N ALA A 45 -21.06 11.58 -1.02
CA ALA A 45 -20.16 11.68 -2.18
C ALA A 45 -18.67 11.47 -1.81
N ALA A 46 -18.23 11.95 -0.64
CA ALA A 46 -16.88 11.71 -0.15
C ALA A 46 -16.59 10.22 0.06
N ARG A 47 -17.56 9.43 0.53
CA ARG A 47 -17.48 7.99 0.77
C ARG A 47 -17.20 7.24 -0.53
N VAL A 48 -17.83 7.65 -1.64
CA VAL A 48 -17.54 7.07 -2.96
C VAL A 48 -16.08 7.31 -3.34
N ALA A 49 -15.55 8.53 -3.13
CA ALA A 49 -14.14 8.82 -3.36
C ALA A 49 -13.21 7.99 -2.46
N LEU A 50 -13.53 7.86 -1.17
CA LEU A 50 -12.75 7.07 -0.21
C LEU A 50 -12.73 5.57 -0.57
N VAL A 51 -13.87 5.02 -0.99
CA VAL A 51 -13.95 3.64 -1.49
C VAL A 51 -13.12 3.49 -2.76
N ALA A 52 -13.22 4.43 -3.70
CA ALA A 52 -12.42 4.40 -4.92
C ALA A 52 -10.92 4.42 -4.64
N TYR A 53 -10.44 5.33 -3.77
CA TYR A 53 -9.04 5.39 -3.36
C TYR A 53 -8.58 4.08 -2.73
N THR A 54 -9.41 3.49 -1.87
CA THR A 54 -9.11 2.23 -1.19
C THR A 54 -8.97 1.09 -2.19
N VAL A 55 -9.92 0.93 -3.12
CA VAL A 55 -9.88 -0.12 -4.15
C VAL A 55 -8.63 0.02 -5.02
N VAL A 56 -8.32 1.25 -5.47
CA VAL A 56 -7.12 1.51 -6.28
C VAL A 56 -5.85 1.18 -5.50
N ALA A 57 -5.73 1.61 -4.25
CA ALA A 57 -4.56 1.34 -3.41
C ALA A 57 -4.36 -0.17 -3.17
N LEU A 58 -5.44 -0.89 -2.85
CA LEU A 58 -5.38 -2.34 -2.67
C LEU A 58 -4.99 -3.06 -3.96
N ALA A 59 -5.52 -2.65 -5.11
CA ALA A 59 -5.16 -3.24 -6.40
C ALA A 59 -3.67 -3.04 -6.73
N VAL A 60 -3.13 -1.84 -6.48
CA VAL A 60 -1.71 -1.53 -6.68
C VAL A 60 -0.83 -2.36 -5.75
N ILE A 61 -1.13 -2.37 -4.44
CA ILE A 61 -0.35 -3.11 -3.44
C ILE A 61 -0.40 -4.62 -3.72
N ALA A 62 -1.58 -5.17 -4.00
CA ALA A 62 -1.74 -6.58 -4.33
C ALA A 62 -1.01 -6.95 -5.62
N GLY A 63 -1.04 -6.08 -6.65
CA GLY A 63 -0.31 -6.29 -7.89
C GLY A 63 1.22 -6.35 -7.68
N ILE A 64 1.76 -5.44 -6.86
CA ILE A 64 3.19 -5.42 -6.52
C ILE A 64 3.56 -6.67 -5.70
N GLY A 65 2.79 -6.96 -4.64
CA GLY A 65 3.02 -8.11 -3.78
C GLY A 65 2.93 -9.44 -4.53
N TRP A 66 1.95 -9.58 -5.43
CA TRP A 66 1.80 -10.76 -6.29
C TRP A 66 3.01 -10.94 -7.21
N ARG A 67 3.51 -9.85 -7.80
CA ARG A 67 4.67 -9.90 -8.71
C ARG A 67 5.94 -10.32 -7.95
N SER A 68 6.16 -9.78 -6.75
CA SER A 68 7.27 -10.20 -5.88
C SER A 68 7.13 -11.65 -5.43
N TRP A 69 5.92 -12.11 -5.10
CA TRP A 69 5.68 -13.51 -4.73
C TRP A 69 5.95 -14.47 -5.90
N ARG A 70 5.47 -14.17 -7.11
CA ARG A 70 5.75 -14.99 -8.31
C ARG A 70 7.24 -15.09 -8.59
N GLN A 71 7.98 -13.99 -8.46
CA GLN A 71 9.44 -13.99 -8.64
C GLN A 71 10.14 -14.86 -7.59
N HIS A 72 9.66 -14.86 -6.34
CA HIS A 72 10.24 -15.67 -5.29
C HIS A 72 9.93 -17.18 -5.44
N ARG A 73 8.70 -17.54 -5.87
CA ARG A 73 8.27 -18.95 -6.04
C ARG A 73 8.90 -19.67 -7.24
N TRP A 74 9.36 -18.95 -8.27
CA TRP A 74 9.99 -19.59 -9.44
C TRP A 74 11.50 -19.89 -9.23
N GLY A 75 12.08 -19.46 -8.10
CA GLY A 75 13.47 -19.72 -7.74
C GLY A 75 13.63 -20.89 -6.77
N ASP A 76 13.23 -22.11 -7.17
CA ASP A 76 13.60 -23.35 -6.49
C ASP A 76 14.99 -23.81 -6.96
N ALA A 77 16.03 -23.07 -6.57
CA ALA A 77 17.42 -23.53 -6.69
C ALA A 77 18.14 -23.38 -5.34
N GLU A 78 18.93 -24.42 -5.06
CA GLU A 78 19.42 -24.92 -3.78
C GLU A 78 20.16 -23.90 -2.89
N LEU A 79 19.97 -24.06 -1.57
CA LEU A 79 20.90 -23.58 -0.54
C LEU A 79 22.22 -24.37 -0.67
N PRO A 80 23.40 -23.74 -0.53
CA PRO A 80 23.86 -23.30 0.78
C PRO A 80 24.43 -21.87 0.81
N HIS A 81 24.17 -21.21 1.95
CA HIS A 81 24.76 -19.93 2.35
C HIS A 81 26.29 -19.97 2.32
N ASP A 82 26.94 -18.96 1.71
CA ASP A 82 28.25 -18.40 2.10
C ASP A 82 28.90 -17.46 1.06
N ALA A 83 28.22 -17.10 -0.03
CA ALA A 83 28.78 -16.18 -1.03
C ALA A 83 28.12 -14.80 -0.99
N ALA A 84 28.93 -13.73 -0.91
CA ALA A 84 28.50 -12.34 -1.11
C ALA A 84 28.13 -12.07 -2.58
N SER A 85 27.14 -12.80 -3.11
CA SER A 85 26.72 -12.75 -4.50
C SER A 85 25.55 -11.76 -4.67
N ALA A 86 25.45 -11.10 -5.84
CA ALA A 86 24.41 -10.11 -6.10
C ALA A 86 22.99 -10.71 -6.03
N ASP A 87 22.85 -12.01 -6.27
CA ASP A 87 21.58 -12.73 -6.30
C ASP A 87 20.92 -12.87 -4.92
N ASP A 88 21.70 -13.10 -3.85
CA ASP A 88 21.16 -13.18 -2.49
C ASP A 88 20.52 -11.86 -2.04
N ARG A 89 21.12 -10.73 -2.46
CA ARG A 89 20.56 -9.40 -2.20
C ARG A 89 19.22 -9.19 -2.92
N HIS A 90 19.06 -9.70 -4.15
CA HIS A 90 17.79 -9.59 -4.87
C HIS A 90 16.69 -10.44 -4.21
N ARG A 91 17.03 -11.63 -3.70
CA ARG A 91 16.10 -12.50 -2.98
C ARG A 91 15.63 -11.86 -1.67
N PHE A 92 16.54 -11.26 -0.90
CA PHE A 92 16.20 -10.52 0.31
C PHE A 92 15.30 -9.30 0.02
N LEU A 93 15.64 -8.49 -0.99
CA LEU A 93 14.84 -7.32 -1.37
C LEU A 93 13.43 -7.74 -1.83
N GLY A 94 13.30 -8.83 -2.60
CA GLY A 94 11.99 -9.35 -3.01
C GLY A 94 11.11 -9.79 -1.83
N PHE A 95 11.70 -10.46 -0.83
CA PHE A 95 10.99 -10.86 0.39
C PHE A 95 10.62 -9.65 1.26
N ALA A 96 11.53 -8.70 1.44
CA ALA A 96 11.25 -7.44 2.14
C ALA A 96 10.12 -6.65 1.47
N THR A 97 10.10 -6.58 0.13
CA THR A 97 8.99 -5.95 -0.63
C THR A 97 7.67 -6.67 -0.37
N LEU A 98 7.65 -8.00 -0.33
CA LEU A 98 6.44 -8.77 -0.03
C LEU A 98 5.90 -8.43 1.37
N LEU A 99 6.77 -8.41 2.38
CA LEU A 99 6.40 -8.06 3.75
C LEU A 99 5.88 -6.62 3.84
N LEU A 100 6.56 -5.67 3.20
CA LEU A 100 6.13 -4.27 3.16
C LEU A 100 4.81 -4.08 2.43
N CYS A 101 4.57 -4.82 1.35
CA CYS A 101 3.27 -4.83 0.66
C CYS A 101 2.18 -5.41 1.57
N GLY A 102 2.45 -6.51 2.27
CA GLY A 102 1.51 -7.09 3.24
C GLY A 102 1.16 -6.12 4.36
N LEU A 103 2.17 -5.47 4.96
CA LEU A 103 1.97 -4.46 5.99
C LEU A 103 1.17 -3.25 5.46
N SER A 104 1.50 -2.77 4.26
CA SER A 104 0.80 -1.65 3.62
C SER A 104 -0.66 -2.01 3.30
N PHE A 105 -0.93 -3.24 2.87
CA PHE A 105 -2.28 -3.75 2.63
C PHE A 105 -3.11 -3.72 3.91
N VAL A 106 -2.57 -4.26 5.01
CA VAL A 106 -3.23 -4.24 6.33
C VAL A 106 -3.48 -2.79 6.77
N ALA A 107 -2.51 -1.90 6.56
CA ALA A 107 -2.66 -0.50 6.92
C ALA A 107 -3.77 0.21 6.11
N VAL A 108 -3.89 -0.04 4.80
CA VAL A 108 -4.99 0.47 3.96
C VAL A 108 -6.34 -0.05 4.45
N VAL A 109 -6.46 -1.36 4.74
CA VAL A 109 -7.69 -1.97 5.27
C VAL A 109 -8.08 -1.34 6.61
N TYR A 110 -7.11 -1.16 7.51
CA TYR A 110 -7.33 -0.50 8.80
C TYR A 110 -7.82 0.94 8.62
N SER A 111 -7.18 1.74 7.77
CA SER A 111 -7.59 3.11 7.49
C SER A 111 -9.00 3.18 6.90
N ALA A 112 -9.34 2.28 5.97
CA ALA A 112 -10.69 2.20 5.39
C ALA A 112 -11.75 1.80 6.44
N PHE A 113 -11.41 0.87 7.34
CA PHE A 113 -12.28 0.47 8.45
C PHE A 113 -12.57 1.63 9.39
N VAL A 114 -11.54 2.38 9.81
CA VAL A 114 -11.68 3.57 10.67
C VAL A 114 -12.63 4.58 10.02
N ILE A 115 -12.47 4.88 8.73
CA ILE A 115 -13.36 5.79 7.99
C ILE A 115 -14.81 5.27 7.96
N GLY A 116 -15.01 3.96 7.82
CA GLY A 116 -16.33 3.34 7.85
C GLY A 116 -17.04 3.50 9.19
N VAL A 117 -16.30 3.38 10.30
CA VAL A 117 -16.80 3.53 11.67
C VAL A 117 -17.07 5.01 11.99
N PHE A 118 -16.12 5.90 11.70
CA PHE A 118 -16.22 7.34 11.99
C PHE A 118 -16.86 8.14 10.85
N GLY A 119 -17.80 7.55 10.13
CA GLY A 119 -18.41 8.08 8.90
C GLY A 119 -19.30 9.33 9.07
N THR A 120 -19.08 10.14 10.11
CA THR A 120 -19.75 11.43 10.37
C THR A 120 -18.73 12.50 10.78
N CYS A 121 -18.95 13.75 10.40
CA CYS A 121 -18.06 14.89 10.71
C CYS A 121 -18.19 15.42 12.15
N ARG A 122 -18.19 14.50 13.13
CA ARG A 122 -18.39 14.80 14.55
C ARG A 122 -17.09 14.68 15.33
#